data_AF-A0AA97B1U0-F1
#
_entry.id   AF-A0AA97B1U0-F1
#
_cell.length_a   1.000
_cell.length_b   1.000
_cell.length_c   1.000
_cell.angle_alpha   90.00
_cell.angle_beta   90.00
_cell.angle_gamma   90.00
#
_symmetry.space_group_name_H-M   'P 1'
#
loop_
_entity.id
_entity.type
_entity.pdbx_description
1 polymer ?
#
loop_
_entity_poly.entity_id
_entity_poly.type
_entity_poly.pdbx_seq_one_letter_code
_entity_poly.pdbx_strand_id
1 'polypeptide(L)'
;MPLPRLTLLSAVLLTGCATSPAANRTESKPAPAASAPAEPRTVREALAREITAPLPHKPVEAEGVLFRGKVLAAGTPELMKRPNGVTLLTLPIGTSEPVTCLFYTSAIDAGAAVRSLIESLLDDVTVERVRATDVKSFTGSPAMYLEGDYSRGAAPAVQVGRIKVMVHADPVLPKTCFHNELGYTKTFLDVTESIATGLTSTAPEQPVAPYYSDVQVMRLGDVPLGFQYTALFGSKAGGSILEVSTTMVRPGAPAQLQFQDTNITEQADISGVLVAKSYSKRVNDTVAANVRLRREQNGSYGVSGQVAAKEMQAQFGGELIGEVGLAARLREGLLKGQGDALEALLWVPPADASAPTKVVIRPREEAGARAAMMELGPMSVKVELDAHGFPQRTEIPSGSATVVQERLSQTGEP
;
A
#
# COMPACT_ATOMS: atom_id res chain seq x y z
N MET A 1 24.25 19.65 -17.07
CA MET A 1 24.36 19.75 -18.55
C MET A 1 23.03 20.26 -19.08
N PRO A 2 22.94 21.47 -19.66
CA PRO A 2 21.68 22.05 -20.11
C PRO A 2 21.48 21.77 -21.61
N LEU A 3 20.32 21.22 -21.98
CA LEU A 3 19.87 20.96 -23.34
C LEU A 3 18.32 21.01 -23.33
N PRO A 4 17.65 21.36 -24.45
CA PRO A 4 17.33 22.75 -24.76
C PRO A 4 15.82 23.04 -24.84
N ARG A 5 15.47 24.34 -24.77
CA ARG A 5 14.13 24.88 -25.05
C ARG A 5 13.84 24.82 -26.55
N LEU A 6 12.76 24.15 -26.93
CA LEU A 6 12.17 24.28 -28.27
C LEU A 6 11.09 25.36 -28.26
N THR A 7 11.47 26.53 -28.76
CA THR A 7 10.60 27.54 -29.35
C THR A 7 10.20 27.11 -30.75
N LEU A 8 8.91 27.21 -31.09
CA LEU A 8 8.47 27.41 -32.47
C LEU A 8 7.05 27.98 -32.53
N LEU A 9 6.84 28.80 -33.57
CA LEU A 9 5.61 29.37 -34.11
C LEU A 9 5.16 30.75 -33.61
N SER A 10 5.54 31.78 -34.39
CA SER A 10 4.62 32.83 -34.88
C SER A 10 5.28 33.72 -35.95
N ALA A 11 4.68 33.73 -37.16
CA ALA A 11 4.59 34.82 -38.18
C ALA A 11 3.87 34.22 -39.42
N VAL A 12 2.64 34.58 -39.86
CA VAL A 12 2.12 35.86 -40.44
C VAL A 12 2.90 36.18 -41.73
N LEU A 13 2.41 36.29 -42.99
CA LEU A 13 1.19 36.85 -43.65
C LEU A 13 1.37 36.51 -45.18
N LEU A 14 0.38 36.22 -46.06
CA LEU A 14 -0.44 37.16 -46.88
C LEU A 14 -1.22 36.41 -48.01
N THR A 15 -2.46 36.87 -48.22
CA THR A 15 -3.24 37.07 -49.47
C THR A 15 -3.49 35.96 -50.50
N GLY A 16 -4.78 35.72 -50.73
CA GLY A 16 -5.33 35.24 -52.00
C GLY A 16 -6.86 35.42 -52.01
N CYS A 17 -7.35 36.49 -52.65
CA CYS A 17 -8.77 36.71 -52.91
C CYS A 17 -9.28 35.75 -53.99
N ALA A 18 -10.37 35.04 -53.72
CA ALA A 18 -11.21 34.44 -54.76
C ALA A 18 -12.67 34.42 -54.30
N THR A 19 -13.47 35.28 -54.93
CA THR A 19 -14.93 35.35 -54.82
C THR A 19 -15.59 34.23 -55.63
N SER A 20 -16.55 33.52 -55.03
CA SER A 20 -17.54 32.69 -55.75
C SER A 20 -18.85 32.64 -54.94
N PRO A 21 -20.00 32.44 -55.62
CA PRO A 21 -21.27 33.03 -55.22
C PRO A 21 -22.01 32.24 -54.14
N ALA A 22 -22.91 32.96 -53.46
CA ALA A 22 -23.76 32.48 -52.39
C ALA A 22 -24.73 31.37 -52.86
N ALA A 23 -24.55 30.17 -52.32
CA ALA A 23 -25.57 29.14 -52.33
C ALA A 23 -26.45 29.31 -51.09
N ASN A 24 -27.75 29.53 -51.30
CA ASN A 24 -28.80 29.53 -50.27
C ASN A 24 -28.71 28.23 -49.45
N ARG A 25 -28.22 28.33 -48.21
CA ARG A 25 -28.42 27.31 -47.18
C ARG A 25 -29.50 27.81 -46.23
N THR A 26 -30.63 27.12 -46.27
CA THR A 26 -31.70 27.18 -45.28
C THR A 26 -31.10 26.99 -43.89
N GLU A 27 -31.39 27.94 -43.01
CA GLU A 27 -30.88 28.03 -41.65
C GLU A 27 -31.55 26.95 -40.78
N SER A 28 -30.91 25.79 -40.69
CA SER A 28 -31.28 24.76 -39.70
C SER A 28 -30.84 25.26 -38.32
N LYS A 29 -31.80 25.73 -37.53
CA LYS A 29 -31.64 26.08 -36.11
C LYS A 29 -30.84 24.99 -35.39
N PRO A 30 -29.65 25.27 -34.81
CA PRO A 30 -28.93 24.29 -34.03
C PRO A 30 -29.79 23.87 -32.83
N ALA A 31 -29.94 22.57 -32.63
CA ALA A 31 -30.49 22.03 -31.39
C ALA A 31 -29.66 22.59 -30.22
N PRO A 32 -30.27 22.94 -29.08
CA PRO A 32 -29.53 23.47 -27.94
C PRO A 32 -28.45 22.46 -27.54
N ALA A 33 -27.19 22.89 -27.61
CA ALA A 33 -26.08 22.15 -27.06
C ALA A 33 -26.38 21.86 -25.59
N ALA A 34 -26.25 20.59 -25.19
CA ALA A 34 -26.28 20.22 -23.79
C ALA A 34 -25.33 21.14 -23.02
N SER A 35 -25.86 21.87 -22.04
CA SER A 35 -25.10 22.79 -21.22
C SER A 35 -23.89 22.07 -20.62
N ALA A 36 -22.69 22.61 -20.84
CA ALA A 36 -21.50 22.18 -20.12
C ALA A 36 -21.79 22.19 -18.60
N PRO A 37 -21.28 21.22 -17.82
CA PRO A 37 -21.47 21.21 -16.38
C PRO A 37 -21.07 22.57 -15.79
N ALA A 38 -21.94 23.16 -14.98
CA ALA A 38 -21.65 24.46 -14.36
C ALA A 38 -20.39 24.35 -13.49
N GLU A 39 -19.45 25.28 -13.64
CA GLU A 39 -18.26 25.35 -12.78
C GLU A 39 -18.68 25.51 -11.31
N PRO A 40 -18.01 24.79 -10.37
CA PRO A 40 -18.35 24.85 -8.96
C PRO A 40 -18.11 26.26 -8.42
N ARG A 41 -19.07 26.78 -7.65
CA ARG A 41 -19.03 28.15 -7.09
C ARG A 41 -18.41 28.19 -5.70
N THR A 42 -18.27 27.04 -5.06
CA THR A 42 -17.65 26.92 -3.72
C THR A 42 -16.69 25.72 -3.66
N VAL A 43 -15.74 25.76 -2.72
CA VAL A 43 -14.85 24.61 -2.43
C VAL A 43 -15.66 23.37 -2.03
N ARG A 44 -16.77 23.55 -1.31
CA ARG A 44 -17.66 22.45 -0.93
C ARG A 44 -18.29 21.77 -2.15
N GLU A 45 -18.79 22.57 -3.10
CA GLU A 45 -19.32 22.05 -4.36
C GLU A 45 -18.24 21.36 -5.18
N ALA A 46 -17.04 21.93 -5.25
CA ALA A 46 -15.90 21.34 -5.96
C ALA A 46 -15.51 19.98 -5.36
N LEU A 47 -15.49 19.87 -4.02
CA LEU A 47 -15.19 18.63 -3.29
C LEU A 47 -16.30 17.58 -3.41
N ALA A 48 -17.53 17.98 -3.68
CA ALA A 48 -18.68 17.08 -3.80
C ALA A 48 -18.87 16.54 -5.23
N ARG A 49 -18.08 16.99 -6.21
CA ARG A 49 -18.20 16.53 -7.61
C ARG A 49 -17.93 15.04 -7.71
N GLU A 50 -18.77 14.33 -8.47
CA GLU A 50 -18.60 12.92 -8.81
C GLU A 50 -19.14 12.68 -10.22
N ILE A 51 -18.62 11.67 -10.91
CA ILE A 51 -19.22 11.21 -12.17
C ILE A 51 -20.43 10.36 -11.84
N THR A 52 -21.62 10.81 -12.25
CA THR A 52 -22.89 10.13 -11.96
C THR A 52 -23.23 9.05 -12.98
N ALA A 53 -22.73 9.18 -14.21
CA ALA A 53 -22.90 8.16 -15.26
C ALA A 53 -21.80 7.08 -15.13
N PRO A 54 -22.13 5.78 -15.11
CA PRO A 54 -21.12 4.74 -15.05
C PRO A 54 -20.12 4.86 -16.22
N LEU A 55 -18.83 4.84 -15.90
CA LEU A 55 -17.78 4.81 -16.91
C LEU A 55 -17.82 3.45 -17.65
N PRO A 56 -17.60 3.42 -18.97
CA PRO A 56 -17.52 2.17 -19.69
C PRO A 56 -16.18 1.45 -19.42
N HIS A 57 -16.19 0.12 -19.54
CA HIS A 57 -14.96 -0.65 -19.55
C HIS A 57 -14.23 -0.49 -20.89
N LYS A 58 -12.94 -0.18 -20.84
CA LYS A 58 -12.05 -0.05 -21.99
C LYS A 58 -10.96 -1.11 -21.93
N PRO A 59 -10.63 -1.74 -23.06
CA PRO A 59 -9.52 -2.68 -23.11
C PRO A 59 -8.21 -1.95 -22.88
N VAL A 60 -7.29 -2.61 -22.19
CA VAL A 60 -5.91 -2.18 -22.00
C VAL A 60 -5.03 -3.35 -22.38
N GLU A 61 -4.28 -3.19 -23.44
CA GLU A 61 -3.29 -4.14 -23.92
C GLU A 61 -2.26 -3.34 -24.71
N ALA A 62 -0.98 -3.59 -24.46
CA ALA A 62 0.08 -3.00 -25.27
C ALA A 62 1.22 -3.97 -25.47
N GLU A 63 1.86 -3.84 -26.63
CA GLU A 63 2.97 -4.69 -27.01
C GLU A 63 4.17 -4.51 -26.06
N GLY A 64 4.57 -5.61 -25.44
CA GLY A 64 5.63 -5.67 -24.44
C GLY A 64 5.32 -4.95 -23.12
N VAL A 65 4.06 -4.64 -22.81
CA VAL A 65 3.62 -4.19 -21.48
C VAL A 65 3.23 -5.40 -20.65
N LEU A 66 3.51 -5.33 -19.34
CA LEU A 66 3.43 -6.44 -18.39
C LEU A 66 2.01 -6.86 -18.00
N PHE A 67 0.96 -6.30 -18.61
CA PHE A 67 -0.42 -6.63 -18.26
C PHE A 67 -1.41 -6.41 -19.41
N ARG A 68 -2.56 -7.10 -19.30
CA ARG A 68 -3.72 -6.94 -20.18
C ARG A 68 -5.02 -7.00 -19.39
N GLY A 69 -6.09 -6.40 -19.91
CA GLY A 69 -7.41 -6.53 -19.30
C GLY A 69 -8.40 -5.44 -19.70
N LYS A 70 -9.34 -5.13 -18.79
CA LYS A 70 -10.34 -4.08 -18.98
C LYS A 70 -10.45 -3.21 -17.73
N VAL A 71 -10.54 -1.90 -17.92
CA VAL A 71 -10.61 -0.91 -16.82
C VAL A 71 -11.65 0.16 -17.12
N LEU A 72 -12.12 0.87 -16.11
CA LEU A 72 -13.06 1.97 -16.27
C LEU A 72 -12.36 3.22 -16.83
N ALA A 73 -12.85 3.75 -17.96
CA ALA A 73 -12.39 5.01 -18.52
C ALA A 73 -13.46 5.61 -19.46
N ALA A 74 -13.57 6.94 -19.46
CA ALA A 74 -14.43 7.67 -20.40
C ALA A 74 -13.85 7.63 -21.83
N GLY A 75 -12.53 7.75 -21.95
CA GLY A 75 -11.80 7.77 -23.22
C GLY A 75 -10.94 6.52 -23.45
N THR A 76 -10.14 6.53 -24.51
CA THR A 76 -9.15 5.48 -24.78
C THR A 76 -7.99 5.58 -23.77
N PRO A 77 -7.65 4.51 -23.05
CA PRO A 77 -6.47 4.50 -22.18
C PRO A 77 -5.16 4.68 -22.97
N GLU A 78 -4.22 5.42 -22.40
CA GLU A 78 -2.90 5.65 -22.99
C GLU A 78 -1.80 4.94 -22.18
N LEU A 79 -0.82 4.34 -22.87
CA LEU A 79 0.29 3.62 -22.25
C LEU A 79 1.63 4.22 -22.67
N MET A 80 2.51 4.46 -21.71
CA MET A 80 3.85 4.98 -21.94
C MET A 80 4.87 4.22 -21.10
N LYS A 81 5.88 3.62 -21.75
CA LYS A 81 7.03 3.02 -21.06
C LYS A 81 8.05 4.10 -20.73
N ARG A 82 8.51 4.14 -19.48
CA ARG A 82 9.60 5.02 -19.05
C ARG A 82 10.95 4.27 -19.16
N PRO A 83 12.07 4.99 -19.35
CA PRO A 83 13.41 4.38 -19.44
C PRO A 83 13.83 3.58 -18.20
N ASN A 84 13.26 3.89 -17.03
CA ASN A 84 13.54 3.20 -15.76
C ASN A 84 12.71 1.91 -15.57
N GLY A 85 12.02 1.41 -16.61
CA GLY A 85 11.22 0.20 -16.55
C GLY A 85 9.79 0.39 -16.02
N VAL A 86 9.46 1.57 -15.50
CA VAL A 86 8.09 1.89 -15.04
C VAL A 86 7.17 2.07 -16.25
N THR A 87 5.98 1.48 -16.19
CA THR A 87 4.94 1.72 -17.21
C THR A 87 3.89 2.67 -16.66
N LEU A 88 3.61 3.74 -17.40
CA LEU A 88 2.55 4.70 -17.12
C LEU A 88 1.28 4.29 -17.87
N LEU A 89 0.15 4.21 -17.17
CA LEU A 89 -1.20 4.06 -17.72
C LEU A 89 -2.01 5.31 -17.39
N THR A 90 -2.48 6.03 -18.40
CA THR A 90 -3.32 7.22 -18.25
C THR A 90 -4.74 6.89 -18.67
N LEU A 91 -5.71 7.21 -17.81
CA LEU A 91 -7.12 6.87 -17.96
C LEU A 91 -7.96 8.15 -17.96
N PRO A 92 -8.43 8.59 -19.13
CA PRO A 92 -9.35 9.71 -19.20
C PRO A 92 -10.65 9.34 -18.49
N ILE A 93 -11.04 10.09 -17.47
CA ILE A 93 -12.32 9.91 -16.77
C ILE A 93 -13.40 10.90 -17.23
N GLY A 94 -13.08 11.80 -18.17
CA GLY A 94 -14.03 12.80 -18.66
C GLY A 94 -14.08 14.08 -17.80
N THR A 95 -13.03 14.31 -17.00
CA THR A 95 -12.80 15.55 -16.23
C THR A 95 -11.54 16.26 -16.76
N SER A 96 -11.07 17.30 -16.07
CA SER A 96 -9.88 18.03 -16.53
C SER A 96 -8.59 17.23 -16.37
N GLU A 97 -8.52 16.36 -15.36
CA GLU A 97 -7.35 15.55 -15.06
C GLU A 97 -7.66 14.04 -15.19
N PRO A 98 -6.81 13.26 -15.86
CA PRO A 98 -6.98 11.81 -15.93
C PRO A 98 -6.55 11.13 -14.62
N VAL A 99 -6.99 9.89 -14.44
CA VAL A 99 -6.36 9.00 -13.46
C VAL A 99 -5.08 8.43 -14.08
N THR A 100 -3.95 8.57 -13.39
CA THR A 100 -2.65 8.09 -13.89
C THR A 100 -2.09 7.03 -12.95
N CYS A 101 -1.63 5.90 -13.49
CA CYS A 101 -1.02 4.81 -12.73
C CYS A 101 0.40 4.48 -13.20
N LEU A 102 1.29 4.26 -12.24
CA LEU A 102 2.65 3.78 -12.43
C LEU A 102 2.71 2.30 -12.03
N PHE A 103 3.12 1.45 -12.96
CA PHE A 103 3.34 0.02 -12.74
C PHE A 103 4.84 -0.26 -12.58
N TYR A 104 5.18 -0.97 -11.51
CA TYR A 104 6.55 -1.32 -11.16
C TYR A 104 6.86 -2.75 -11.59
N THR A 105 8.14 -3.03 -11.85
CA THR A 105 8.61 -4.35 -12.30
C THR A 105 8.96 -5.29 -11.14
N SER A 106 8.93 -4.79 -9.91
CA SER A 106 9.25 -5.52 -8.69
C SER A 106 8.35 -5.06 -7.56
N ALA A 107 8.27 -5.86 -6.49
CA ALA A 107 7.59 -5.49 -5.25
C ALA A 107 8.04 -4.09 -4.78
N ILE A 108 7.10 -3.37 -4.17
CA ILE A 108 7.29 -1.98 -3.73
C ILE A 108 7.18 -1.88 -2.21
N ASP A 109 8.04 -1.06 -1.62
CA ASP A 109 7.80 -0.48 -0.29
C ASP A 109 6.69 0.58 -0.45
N ALA A 110 5.45 0.25 -0.05
CA ALA A 110 4.29 1.05 -0.44
C ALA A 110 4.32 2.47 0.15
N GLY A 111 4.82 2.66 1.37
CA GLY A 111 4.98 3.97 1.99
C GLY A 111 6.00 4.82 1.23
N ALA A 112 7.17 4.28 0.94
CA ALA A 112 8.22 4.93 0.16
C ALA A 112 7.76 5.28 -1.27
N ALA A 113 7.01 4.39 -1.92
CA ALA A 113 6.46 4.61 -3.26
C ALA A 113 5.44 5.77 -3.27
N VAL A 114 4.52 5.80 -2.31
CA VAL A 114 3.55 6.90 -2.16
C VAL A 114 4.25 8.21 -1.84
N ARG A 115 5.22 8.21 -0.91
CA ARG A 115 5.98 9.40 -0.56
C ARG A 115 6.66 10.01 -1.78
N SER A 116 7.39 9.18 -2.53
CA SER A 116 8.11 9.61 -3.72
C SER A 116 7.15 10.17 -4.79
N LEU A 117 5.97 9.57 -4.93
CA LEU A 117 4.93 10.07 -5.83
C LEU A 117 4.39 11.44 -5.39
N ILE A 118 4.05 11.59 -4.11
CA ILE A 118 3.53 12.86 -3.57
C ILE A 118 4.58 13.96 -3.68
N GLU A 119 5.83 13.68 -3.28
CA GLU A 119 6.95 14.63 -3.38
C GLU A 119 7.21 15.05 -4.83
N SER A 120 7.11 14.13 -5.79
CA SER A 120 7.29 14.43 -7.21
C SER A 120 6.13 15.22 -7.83
N LEU A 121 4.91 15.08 -7.31
CA LEU A 121 3.73 15.75 -7.87
C LEU A 121 3.47 17.12 -7.24
N LEU A 122 3.99 17.34 -6.04
CA LEU A 122 3.72 18.51 -5.21
C LEU A 122 4.99 19.30 -4.86
N ASP A 123 6.03 19.23 -5.69
CA ASP A 123 7.33 19.86 -5.47
C ASP A 123 7.26 21.41 -5.32
N ASP A 124 6.31 22.04 -6.03
CA ASP A 124 6.11 23.49 -6.05
C ASP A 124 4.94 24.00 -5.18
N VAL A 125 4.38 23.15 -4.31
CA VAL A 125 3.22 23.50 -3.47
C VAL A 125 3.43 23.16 -2.00
N THR A 126 2.69 23.83 -1.12
CA THR A 126 2.72 23.52 0.31
C THR A 126 1.69 22.44 0.61
N VAL A 127 2.16 21.26 1.02
CA VAL A 127 1.30 20.17 1.47
C VAL A 127 0.78 20.48 2.87
N GLU A 128 -0.51 20.75 2.97
CA GLU A 128 -1.16 21.11 4.24
C GLU A 128 -1.41 19.86 5.09
N ARG A 129 -1.91 18.80 4.45
CA ARG A 129 -2.35 17.59 5.13
C ARG A 129 -2.40 16.42 4.18
N VAL A 130 -1.85 15.27 4.59
CA VAL A 130 -2.13 13.98 3.95
C VAL A 130 -2.63 13.01 5.02
N ARG A 131 -3.58 12.16 4.64
CA ARG A 131 -4.09 11.07 5.49
C ARG A 131 -4.33 9.84 4.62
N ALA A 132 -4.19 8.66 5.22
CA ALA A 132 -4.86 7.48 4.68
C ALA A 132 -6.38 7.63 4.88
N THR A 133 -7.14 7.29 3.85
CA THR A 133 -8.61 7.37 3.85
C THR A 133 -9.26 6.01 3.86
N ASP A 134 -8.60 4.99 3.29
CA ASP A 134 -9.11 3.63 3.26
C ASP A 134 -7.97 2.62 3.06
N VAL A 135 -8.23 1.37 3.45
CA VAL A 135 -7.40 0.21 3.11
C VAL A 135 -8.35 -0.90 2.69
N LYS A 136 -8.12 -1.44 1.49
CA LYS A 136 -8.88 -2.52 0.89
C LYS A 136 -7.96 -3.71 0.58
N SER A 137 -8.57 -4.86 0.34
CA SER A 137 -7.90 -5.99 -0.29
C SER A 137 -8.51 -6.25 -1.66
N PHE A 138 -7.66 -6.33 -2.68
CA PHE A 138 -8.05 -6.72 -4.03
C PHE A 138 -7.28 -7.98 -4.38
N THR A 139 -7.99 -9.04 -4.75
CA THR A 139 -7.40 -10.33 -5.16
C THR A 139 -6.34 -10.88 -4.17
N GLY A 140 -6.53 -10.66 -2.86
CA GLY A 140 -5.61 -11.10 -1.82
C GLY A 140 -4.46 -10.13 -1.49
N SER A 141 -4.32 -9.04 -2.25
CA SER A 141 -3.25 -8.04 -2.09
C SER A 141 -3.78 -6.75 -1.46
N PRO A 142 -2.98 -6.01 -0.67
CA PRO A 142 -3.43 -4.78 -0.01
C PRO A 142 -3.40 -3.57 -0.95
N ALA A 143 -4.43 -2.72 -0.85
CA ALA A 143 -4.45 -1.39 -1.44
C ALA A 143 -4.74 -0.33 -0.37
N MET A 144 -3.92 0.70 -0.30
CA MET A 144 -4.11 1.84 0.59
C MET A 144 -4.42 3.11 -0.21
N TYR A 145 -5.42 3.84 0.26
CA TYR A 145 -5.87 5.09 -0.32
C TYR A 145 -5.47 6.26 0.55
N LEU A 146 -4.98 7.33 -0.08
CA LEU A 146 -4.58 8.55 0.58
C LEU A 146 -5.18 9.78 -0.11
N GLU A 147 -5.41 10.81 0.67
CA GLU A 147 -5.76 12.14 0.18
C GLU A 147 -4.77 13.17 0.73
N GLY A 148 -4.30 14.06 -0.14
CA GLY A 148 -3.44 15.19 0.19
C GLY A 148 -4.06 16.52 -0.20
N ASP A 149 -4.28 17.41 0.77
CA ASP A 149 -4.65 18.81 0.53
C ASP A 149 -3.38 19.65 0.39
N TYR A 150 -3.33 20.53 -0.61
CA TYR A 150 -2.19 21.43 -0.82
C TYR A 150 -2.63 22.83 -1.24
N SER A 151 -1.76 23.80 -0.95
CA SER A 151 -1.97 25.23 -1.17
C SER A 151 -0.81 25.83 -1.98
N ARG A 152 -1.04 27.02 -2.57
CA ARG A 152 -0.04 27.79 -3.33
C ARG A 152 -0.08 29.25 -2.89
N GLY A 153 1.11 29.85 -2.71
CA GLY A 153 1.28 31.26 -2.36
C GLY A 153 1.53 31.52 -0.87
N ALA A 154 1.92 32.76 -0.54
CA ALA A 154 2.07 33.21 0.85
C ALA A 154 0.71 33.68 1.41
N ALA A 155 0.53 33.55 2.72
CA ALA A 155 -0.74 33.64 3.43
C ALA A 155 -1.66 34.85 3.07
N PRO A 156 -3.01 34.67 3.10
CA PRO A 156 -3.72 33.43 3.41
C PRO A 156 -3.62 32.43 2.26
N ALA A 157 -3.08 31.24 2.55
CA ALA A 157 -2.83 30.22 1.54
C ALA A 157 -4.18 29.67 1.06
N VAL A 158 -4.49 29.86 -0.22
CA VAL A 158 -5.70 29.31 -0.83
C VAL A 158 -5.43 27.84 -1.10
N GLN A 159 -6.30 26.94 -0.64
CA GLN A 159 -6.24 25.54 -1.04
C GLN A 159 -6.43 25.46 -2.56
N VAL A 160 -5.41 24.98 -3.27
CA VAL A 160 -5.40 24.98 -4.75
C VAL A 160 -5.80 23.61 -5.29
N GLY A 161 -5.68 22.54 -4.51
CA GLY A 161 -6.11 21.23 -4.96
C GLY A 161 -6.17 20.15 -3.89
N ARG A 162 -6.51 18.95 -4.37
CA ARG A 162 -6.47 17.72 -3.60
C ARG A 162 -5.95 16.60 -4.48
N ILE A 163 -4.81 16.02 -4.10
CA ILE A 163 -4.34 14.79 -4.69
C ILE A 163 -5.04 13.60 -4.02
N LYS A 164 -5.46 12.63 -4.83
CA LYS A 164 -5.90 11.30 -4.38
C LYS A 164 -4.86 10.30 -4.86
N VAL A 165 -4.43 9.41 -4.00
CA VAL A 165 -3.42 8.38 -4.30
C VAL A 165 -3.95 7.02 -3.88
N MET A 166 -3.68 6.01 -4.69
CA MET A 166 -3.85 4.61 -4.35
C MET A 166 -2.48 3.94 -4.51
N VAL A 167 -2.08 3.14 -3.52
CA VAL A 167 -0.96 2.20 -3.67
C VAL A 167 -1.49 0.80 -3.50
N HIS A 168 -1.28 -0.05 -4.50
CA HIS A 168 -1.64 -1.45 -4.49
C HIS A 168 -0.35 -2.26 -4.52
N ALA A 169 0.03 -2.80 -3.36
CA ALA A 169 1.24 -3.60 -3.19
C ALA A 169 0.98 -5.06 -3.58
N ASP A 170 0.48 -5.25 -4.80
CA ASP A 170 0.31 -6.56 -5.40
C ASP A 170 1.68 -7.17 -5.73
N PRO A 171 1.97 -8.43 -5.39
CA PRO A 171 3.26 -9.04 -5.68
C PRO A 171 3.51 -9.22 -7.18
N VAL A 172 2.45 -9.32 -8.00
CA VAL A 172 2.55 -9.59 -9.45
C VAL A 172 2.51 -8.30 -10.27
N LEU A 173 1.61 -7.38 -9.95
CA LEU A 173 1.41 -6.09 -10.62
C LEU A 173 1.38 -4.93 -9.60
N PRO A 174 2.52 -4.65 -8.94
CA PRO A 174 2.62 -3.55 -7.99
C PRO A 174 2.44 -2.22 -8.71
N LYS A 175 1.64 -1.32 -8.12
CA LYS A 175 1.25 -0.07 -8.77
C LYS A 175 0.89 1.04 -7.80
N THR A 176 1.10 2.27 -8.24
CA THR A 176 0.57 3.48 -7.61
C THR A 176 -0.28 4.23 -8.61
N CYS A 177 -1.42 4.75 -8.20
CA CYS A 177 -2.31 5.55 -9.03
C CYS A 177 -2.57 6.89 -8.37
N PHE A 178 -2.77 7.95 -9.14
CA PHE A 178 -3.14 9.26 -8.62
C PHE A 178 -4.13 10.00 -9.50
N HIS A 179 -4.84 10.94 -8.88
CA HIS A 179 -5.73 11.89 -9.54
C HIS A 179 -5.72 13.23 -8.81
N ASN A 180 -5.46 14.31 -9.54
CA ASN A 180 -5.21 15.62 -8.97
C ASN A 180 -6.29 16.65 -9.34
N GLU A 181 -7.51 16.41 -8.87
CA GLU A 181 -8.64 17.34 -9.04
C GLU A 181 -9.47 17.40 -7.75
N LEU A 182 -10.13 18.53 -7.46
CA LEU A 182 -11.07 18.60 -6.33
C LEU A 182 -12.29 17.70 -6.58
N GLY A 183 -12.72 16.95 -5.57
CA GLY A 183 -13.79 15.96 -5.71
C GLY A 183 -13.33 14.69 -6.42
N TYR A 184 -14.29 13.97 -7.01
CA TYR A 184 -14.13 12.70 -7.70
C TYR A 184 -13.47 11.62 -6.83
N THR A 185 -13.70 11.66 -5.52
CA THR A 185 -13.14 10.69 -4.58
C THR A 185 -13.74 9.31 -4.86
N LYS A 186 -15.06 9.21 -5.00
CA LYS A 186 -15.72 7.94 -5.34
C LYS A 186 -15.34 7.47 -6.75
N THR A 187 -15.33 8.38 -7.71
CA THR A 187 -14.92 8.08 -9.09
C THR A 187 -13.49 7.51 -9.13
N PHE A 188 -12.56 8.09 -8.38
CA PHE A 188 -11.18 7.61 -8.26
C PHE A 188 -11.12 6.20 -7.65
N LEU A 189 -11.89 5.95 -6.57
CA LEU A 189 -11.99 4.63 -5.96
C LEU A 189 -12.48 3.59 -6.97
N ASP A 190 -13.58 3.87 -7.67
CA ASP A 190 -14.20 2.95 -8.63
C ASP A 190 -13.23 2.65 -9.81
N VAL A 191 -12.58 3.67 -10.36
CA VAL A 191 -11.59 3.51 -11.45
C VAL A 191 -10.38 2.70 -10.98
N THR A 192 -9.80 3.04 -9.84
CA THR A 192 -8.62 2.34 -9.32
C THR A 192 -8.91 0.90 -8.87
N GLU A 193 -10.10 0.63 -8.37
CA GLU A 193 -10.59 -0.72 -8.10
C GLU A 193 -10.69 -1.56 -9.39
N SER A 194 -11.18 -0.96 -10.49
CA SER A 194 -11.20 -1.64 -11.79
C SER A 194 -9.80 -1.95 -12.32
N ILE A 195 -8.79 -1.14 -11.99
CA ILE A 195 -7.39 -1.39 -12.35
C ILE A 195 -6.80 -2.49 -11.47
N ALA A 196 -7.15 -2.50 -10.18
CA ALA A 196 -6.67 -3.49 -9.23
C ALA A 196 -7.21 -4.89 -9.54
N THR A 197 -8.44 -5.00 -10.03
CA THR A 197 -9.12 -6.29 -10.25
C THR A 197 -9.25 -6.69 -11.73
N GLY A 198 -9.18 -5.73 -12.65
CA GLY A 198 -9.46 -5.94 -14.07
C GLY A 198 -8.25 -6.18 -14.96
N LEU A 199 -7.03 -6.17 -14.40
CA LEU A 199 -5.78 -6.39 -15.12
C LEU A 199 -5.09 -7.69 -14.67
N THR A 200 -4.48 -8.39 -15.62
CA THR A 200 -3.71 -9.62 -15.37
C THR A 200 -2.33 -9.49 -15.97
N SER A 201 -1.32 -10.02 -15.27
CA SER A 201 0.06 -9.98 -15.74
C SER A 201 0.25 -10.84 -17.00
N THR A 202 1.04 -10.33 -17.93
CA THR A 202 1.49 -11.03 -19.14
C THR A 202 2.98 -11.38 -19.07
N ALA A 203 3.63 -11.13 -17.93
CA ALA A 203 5.03 -11.47 -17.71
C ALA A 203 5.24 -12.99 -17.88
N PRO A 204 6.28 -13.44 -18.60
CA PRO A 204 6.58 -14.87 -18.76
C PRO A 204 6.86 -15.57 -17.44
N GLU A 205 7.54 -14.87 -16.54
CA GLU A 205 7.83 -15.32 -15.18
C GLU A 205 6.96 -14.52 -14.20
N GLN A 206 6.29 -15.23 -13.31
CA GLN A 206 5.51 -14.64 -12.23
C GLN A 206 6.09 -15.06 -10.88
N PRO A 207 5.93 -14.23 -9.84
CA PRO A 207 6.23 -14.64 -8.49
C PRO A 207 5.52 -15.94 -8.13
N VAL A 208 6.17 -16.78 -7.33
CA VAL A 208 5.52 -17.97 -6.76
C VAL A 208 4.35 -17.49 -5.90
N ALA A 209 3.17 -18.05 -6.12
CA ALA A 209 2.01 -17.73 -5.30
C ALA A 209 2.18 -18.35 -3.89
N PRO A 210 1.86 -17.63 -2.82
CA PRO A 210 1.86 -18.21 -1.48
C PRO A 210 0.73 -19.22 -1.34
N TYR A 211 0.91 -20.24 -0.51
CA TYR A 211 -0.17 -21.19 -0.19
C TYR A 211 -1.17 -20.59 0.81
N TYR A 212 -0.73 -19.59 1.57
CA TYR A 212 -1.55 -18.79 2.47
C TYR A 212 -1.13 -17.33 2.40
N SER A 213 -2.09 -16.42 2.38
CA SER A 213 -1.83 -15.00 2.61
C SER A 213 -2.99 -14.32 3.33
N ASP A 214 -2.69 -13.26 4.07
CA ASP A 214 -3.71 -12.39 4.66
C ASP A 214 -3.34 -10.92 4.52
N VAL A 215 -4.38 -10.08 4.43
CA VAL A 215 -4.26 -8.63 4.51
C VAL A 215 -4.91 -8.19 5.80
N GLN A 216 -4.16 -7.44 6.59
CA GLN A 216 -4.64 -6.80 7.81
C GLN A 216 -4.53 -5.30 7.67
N VAL A 217 -5.40 -4.60 8.38
CA VAL A 217 -5.46 -3.15 8.40
C VAL A 217 -5.26 -2.64 9.82
N MET A 218 -4.47 -1.59 9.94
CA MET A 218 -4.22 -0.91 11.21
C MET A 218 -5.08 0.35 11.28
N ARG A 219 -5.78 0.55 12.40
CA ARG A 219 -6.68 1.68 12.66
C ARG A 219 -6.43 2.33 14.01
N LEU A 220 -6.65 3.64 14.06
CA LEU A 220 -6.78 4.42 15.29
C LEU A 220 -8.21 4.99 15.35
N GLY A 221 -9.08 4.36 16.14
CA GLY A 221 -10.53 4.57 15.99
C GLY A 221 -10.97 4.18 14.58
N ASP A 222 -11.68 5.08 13.88
CA ASP A 222 -12.12 4.85 12.51
C ASP A 222 -11.07 5.24 11.44
N VAL A 223 -9.93 5.80 11.84
CA VAL A 223 -8.91 6.31 10.91
C VAL A 223 -7.94 5.19 10.53
N PRO A 224 -7.86 4.78 9.25
CA PRO A 224 -6.84 3.84 8.82
C PRO A 224 -5.46 4.48 8.92
N LEU A 225 -4.50 3.71 9.42
CA LEU A 225 -3.09 4.08 9.49
C LEU A 225 -2.27 3.34 8.43
N GLY A 226 -2.74 2.21 7.93
CA GLY A 226 -2.03 1.42 6.92
C GLY A 226 -2.40 -0.05 6.98
N PHE A 227 -1.54 -0.91 6.44
CA PHE A 227 -1.80 -2.34 6.31
C PHE A 227 -0.59 -3.20 6.65
N GLN A 228 -0.86 -4.46 6.93
CA GLN A 228 0.10 -5.55 6.94
C GLN A 228 -0.35 -6.59 5.90
N TYR A 229 0.59 -7.09 5.11
CA TYR A 229 0.40 -8.24 4.24
C TYR A 229 1.30 -9.37 4.73
N THR A 230 0.69 -10.52 4.94
CA THR A 230 1.35 -11.74 5.39
C THR A 230 1.27 -12.77 4.27
N ALA A 231 2.38 -13.43 3.93
CA ALA A 231 2.42 -14.49 2.92
C ALA A 231 3.26 -15.67 3.41
N LEU A 232 2.77 -16.89 3.19
CA LEU A 232 3.44 -18.14 3.55
C LEU A 232 3.76 -18.98 2.32
N PHE A 233 4.99 -19.51 2.31
CA PHE A 233 5.54 -20.36 1.26
C PHE A 233 6.18 -21.62 1.85
N GLY A 234 6.21 -22.69 1.07
CA GLY A 234 6.97 -23.89 1.41
C GLY A 234 8.47 -23.66 1.22
N SER A 235 9.27 -24.08 2.19
CA SER A 235 10.74 -24.10 2.05
C SER A 235 11.20 -25.35 1.30
N LYS A 236 12.16 -25.21 0.37
CA LYS A 236 12.76 -26.35 -0.35
C LYS A 236 13.42 -27.38 0.57
N ALA A 237 13.89 -26.93 1.74
CA ALA A 237 14.52 -27.79 2.75
C ALA A 237 13.50 -28.42 3.72
N GLY A 238 12.19 -28.26 3.46
CA GLY A 238 11.13 -28.49 4.45
C GLY A 238 10.94 -27.27 5.35
N GLY A 239 9.78 -27.21 6.01
CA GLY A 239 9.37 -26.08 6.83
C GLY A 239 8.68 -24.96 6.03
N SER A 240 8.70 -23.74 6.57
CA SER A 240 7.98 -22.59 6.02
C SER A 240 8.88 -21.38 5.81
N ILE A 241 8.50 -20.54 4.85
CA ILE A 241 8.98 -19.18 4.67
C ILE A 241 7.79 -18.26 4.87
N LEU A 242 7.92 -17.31 5.79
CA LEU A 242 6.95 -16.27 6.07
C LEU A 242 7.52 -14.94 5.60
N GLU A 243 6.74 -14.21 4.80
CA GLU A 243 7.03 -12.83 4.42
C GLU A 243 5.93 -11.93 4.99
N VAL A 244 6.36 -10.89 5.70
CA VAL A 244 5.45 -9.87 6.24
C VAL A 244 5.90 -8.51 5.74
N SER A 245 5.01 -7.80 5.06
CA SER A 245 5.22 -6.41 4.65
C SER A 245 4.20 -5.52 5.34
N THR A 246 4.67 -4.49 6.04
CA THR A 246 3.82 -3.55 6.78
C THR A 246 4.10 -2.14 6.29
N THR A 247 3.04 -1.41 5.96
CA THR A 247 3.13 0.02 5.64
C THR A 247 2.21 0.79 6.56
N MET A 248 2.73 1.87 7.13
CA MET A 248 1.98 2.83 7.93
C MET A 248 2.22 4.26 7.45
N VAL A 249 1.18 5.07 7.56
CA VAL A 249 1.17 6.51 7.33
C VAL A 249 0.67 7.15 8.61
N ARG A 250 1.55 7.84 9.32
CA ARG A 250 1.21 8.51 10.56
C ARG A 250 1.13 10.02 10.34
N PRO A 251 0.11 10.69 10.89
CA PRO A 251 0.14 12.15 11.02
C PRO A 251 1.35 12.53 11.89
N GLY A 252 2.27 13.34 11.37
CA GLY A 252 3.28 14.01 12.18
C GLY A 252 2.83 15.41 12.61
N ALA A 253 3.75 16.21 13.16
CA ALA A 253 3.53 17.64 13.38
C ALA A 253 3.08 18.34 12.07
N PRO A 254 2.42 19.51 12.11
CA PRO A 254 1.83 20.12 10.91
C PRO A 254 2.82 20.12 9.73
N ALA A 255 2.39 19.55 8.60
CA ALA A 255 3.14 19.35 7.35
C ALA A 255 4.26 18.28 7.32
N GLN A 256 4.44 17.44 8.35
CA GLN A 256 5.37 16.30 8.27
C GLN A 256 4.61 14.96 8.31
N LEU A 257 4.64 14.24 7.20
CA LEU A 257 4.13 12.88 7.13
C LEU A 257 5.24 11.91 7.48
N GLN A 258 4.88 10.88 8.24
CA GLN A 258 5.78 9.78 8.49
C GLN A 258 5.24 8.55 7.78
N PHE A 259 5.93 8.17 6.71
CA PHE A 259 5.77 6.89 6.06
C PHE A 259 6.70 5.91 6.75
N GLN A 260 6.17 4.76 7.18
CA GLN A 260 6.96 3.68 7.73
C GLN A 260 6.68 2.42 6.94
N ASP A 261 7.74 1.81 6.41
CA ASP A 261 7.69 0.49 5.80
C ASP A 261 8.50 -0.47 6.66
N THR A 262 8.00 -1.68 6.85
CA THR A 262 8.66 -2.74 7.59
C THR A 262 8.50 -4.04 6.84
N ASN A 263 9.62 -4.69 6.50
CA ASN A 263 9.61 -5.99 5.84
C ASN A 263 10.33 -7.01 6.71
N ILE A 264 9.70 -8.17 6.88
CA ILE A 264 10.21 -9.33 7.59
C ILE A 264 10.20 -10.51 6.64
N THR A 265 11.30 -11.26 6.61
CA THR A 265 11.32 -12.61 6.05
C THR A 265 11.78 -13.56 7.13
N GLU A 266 11.01 -14.60 7.38
CA GLU A 266 11.29 -15.61 8.38
C GLU A 266 11.33 -16.99 7.72
N GLN A 267 12.33 -17.80 8.06
CA GLN A 267 12.41 -19.20 7.69
C GLN A 267 12.37 -20.04 8.95
N ALA A 268 11.45 -21.00 9.01
CA ALA A 268 11.35 -21.96 10.09
C ALA A 268 11.47 -23.40 9.56
N ASP A 269 11.99 -24.30 10.38
CA ASP A 269 12.05 -25.73 10.07
C ASP A 269 10.69 -26.43 10.22
N ILE A 270 10.64 -27.74 9.98
CA ILE A 270 9.41 -28.54 10.06
C ILE A 270 8.78 -28.57 11.46
N SER A 271 9.56 -28.27 12.50
CA SER A 271 9.11 -28.20 13.89
C SER A 271 8.67 -26.78 14.28
N GLY A 272 8.74 -25.83 13.34
CA GLY A 272 8.44 -24.42 13.58
C GLY A 272 9.55 -23.68 14.31
N VAL A 273 10.75 -24.26 14.43
CA VAL A 273 11.90 -23.60 15.06
C VAL A 273 12.54 -22.66 14.04
N LEU A 274 12.92 -21.48 14.50
CA LEU A 274 13.47 -20.43 13.66
C LEU A 274 14.84 -20.85 13.09
N VAL A 275 15.01 -20.68 11.78
CA VAL A 275 16.28 -20.95 11.08
C VAL A 275 16.95 -19.64 10.68
N ALA A 276 16.18 -18.70 10.14
CA ALA A 276 16.67 -17.38 9.77
C ALA A 276 15.54 -16.36 9.86
N LYS A 277 15.87 -15.11 10.20
CA LYS A 277 14.93 -14.00 10.12
C LYS A 277 15.64 -12.75 9.64
N SER A 278 15.05 -12.02 8.71
CA SER A 278 15.46 -10.67 8.34
C SER A 278 14.39 -9.68 8.81
N TYR A 279 14.83 -8.51 9.24
CA TYR A 279 13.96 -7.41 9.60
C TYR A 279 14.55 -6.13 9.03
N SER A 280 13.76 -5.42 8.25
CA SER A 280 14.10 -4.11 7.73
C SER A 280 12.99 -3.13 8.08
N LYS A 281 13.38 -1.93 8.50
CA LYS A 281 12.47 -0.83 8.80
C LYS A 281 13.00 0.43 8.16
N ARG A 282 12.14 1.05 7.35
CA ARG A 282 12.36 2.36 6.76
C ARG A 282 11.37 3.34 7.36
N VAL A 283 11.84 4.53 7.69
CA VAL A 283 11.03 5.66 8.12
C VAL A 283 11.37 6.81 7.19
N ASN A 284 10.42 7.21 6.35
CA ASN A 284 10.64 8.12 5.23
C ASN A 284 11.79 7.62 4.32
N ASP A 285 12.86 8.40 4.18
CA ASP A 285 14.07 8.04 3.43
C ASP A 285 15.10 7.26 4.26
N THR A 286 14.95 7.26 5.58
CA THR A 286 15.95 6.75 6.51
C THR A 286 15.72 5.27 6.81
N VAL A 287 16.75 4.45 6.60
CA VAL A 287 16.76 3.06 7.07
C VAL A 287 16.98 3.07 8.57
N ALA A 288 15.92 2.88 9.34
CA ALA A 288 15.95 2.88 10.80
C ALA A 288 16.54 1.58 11.35
N ALA A 289 16.35 0.46 10.65
CA ALA A 289 16.95 -0.82 11.00
C ALA A 289 17.04 -1.74 9.77
N ASN A 290 18.08 -2.56 9.72
CA ASN A 290 18.25 -3.67 8.79
C ASN A 290 19.11 -4.72 9.47
N VAL A 291 18.48 -5.71 10.09
CA VAL A 291 19.14 -6.75 10.88
C VAL A 291 18.72 -8.13 10.39
N ARG A 292 19.63 -9.09 10.53
CA ARG A 292 19.40 -10.48 10.17
C ARG A 292 19.90 -11.39 11.29
N LEU A 293 19.14 -12.44 11.53
CA LEU A 293 19.44 -13.53 12.44
C LEU A 293 19.55 -14.82 11.65
N ARG A 294 20.52 -15.67 12.01
CA ARG A 294 20.68 -17.01 11.46
C ARG A 294 21.04 -18.00 12.57
N ARG A 295 20.46 -19.19 12.49
CA ARG A 295 20.81 -20.33 13.33
C ARG A 295 22.13 -20.95 12.85
N GLU A 296 23.08 -21.07 13.76
CA GLU A 296 24.39 -21.65 13.54
C GLU A 296 24.36 -23.18 13.77
N GLN A 297 25.38 -23.89 13.29
CA GLN A 297 25.46 -25.36 13.38
C GLN A 297 25.46 -25.87 14.83
N ASN A 298 25.98 -25.09 15.77
CA ASN A 298 25.99 -25.41 17.20
C ASN A 298 24.63 -25.12 17.89
N GLY A 299 23.61 -24.70 17.13
CA GLY A 299 22.28 -24.38 17.64
C GLY A 299 22.13 -22.98 18.24
N SER A 300 23.20 -22.19 18.31
CA SER A 300 23.13 -20.77 18.69
C SER A 300 22.61 -19.91 17.53
N TYR A 301 22.30 -18.65 17.80
CA TYR A 301 21.85 -17.68 16.81
C TYR A 301 22.83 -16.53 16.72
N GLY A 302 23.33 -16.26 15.51
CA GLY A 302 24.12 -15.09 15.18
C GLY A 302 23.22 -13.98 14.62
N VAL A 303 23.41 -12.76 15.09
CA VAL A 303 22.73 -11.55 14.61
C VAL A 303 23.76 -10.58 14.04
N SER A 304 23.44 -9.97 12.90
CA SER A 304 24.24 -8.91 12.29
C SER A 304 23.36 -7.89 11.57
N GLY A 305 23.85 -6.66 11.46
CA GLY A 305 23.22 -5.61 10.67
C GLY A 305 23.33 -4.25 11.35
N GLN A 306 22.37 -3.38 11.07
CA GLN A 306 22.38 -1.99 11.54
C GLN A 306 21.07 -1.62 12.23
N VAL A 307 21.15 -0.88 13.34
CA VAL A 307 20.02 -0.24 14.01
C VAL A 307 20.38 1.21 14.29
N ALA A 308 19.51 2.14 13.88
CA ALA A 308 19.74 3.58 13.99
C ALA A 308 21.13 4.01 13.45
N ALA A 309 21.48 3.48 12.26
CA ALA A 309 22.77 3.66 11.59
C ALA A 309 24.02 3.19 12.37
N LYS A 310 23.85 2.43 13.45
CA LYS A 310 24.95 1.78 14.18
C LYS A 310 25.02 0.31 13.83
N GLU A 311 26.21 -0.15 13.46
CA GLU A 311 26.50 -1.57 13.29
C GLU A 311 26.25 -2.31 14.61
N MET A 312 25.72 -3.52 14.49
CA MET A 312 25.51 -4.41 15.62
C MET A 312 25.83 -5.85 15.25
N GLN A 313 26.38 -6.56 16.23
CA GLN A 313 26.55 -8.00 16.20
C GLN A 313 26.17 -8.55 17.58
N ALA A 314 25.47 -9.67 17.59
CA ALA A 314 25.11 -10.36 18.82
C ALA A 314 25.09 -11.87 18.57
N GLN A 315 25.27 -12.64 19.64
CA GLN A 315 25.11 -14.08 19.61
C GLN A 315 24.45 -14.53 20.91
N PHE A 316 23.46 -15.41 20.80
CA PHE A 316 22.77 -15.97 21.95
C PHE A 316 22.32 -17.41 21.68
N GLY A 317 22.11 -18.16 22.77
CA GLY A 317 21.58 -19.52 22.72
C GLY A 317 20.10 -19.58 23.07
N GLY A 318 19.56 -20.80 23.08
CA GLY A 318 18.14 -21.07 23.35
C GLY A 318 17.33 -21.25 22.06
N GLU A 319 16.32 -22.12 22.10
CA GLU A 319 15.43 -22.34 20.95
C GLU A 319 14.55 -21.11 20.73
N LEU A 320 14.60 -20.58 19.51
CA LEU A 320 13.67 -19.54 19.06
C LEU A 320 12.60 -20.18 18.19
N ILE A 321 11.35 -19.79 18.43
CA ILE A 321 10.24 -20.25 17.60
C ILE A 321 9.92 -19.19 16.53
N GLY A 322 9.60 -19.66 15.32
CA GLY A 322 9.03 -18.82 14.28
C GLY A 322 7.55 -18.53 14.54
N GLU A 323 6.99 -17.55 13.82
CA GLU A 323 5.58 -17.16 13.94
C GLU A 323 4.63 -18.30 13.51
N VAL A 324 4.98 -19.05 12.47
CA VAL A 324 4.22 -20.24 12.05
C VAL A 324 4.27 -21.33 13.13
N GLY A 325 5.44 -21.54 13.74
CA GLY A 325 5.60 -22.47 14.86
C GLY A 325 4.79 -22.05 16.08
N LEU A 326 4.76 -20.74 16.38
CA LEU A 326 3.98 -20.17 17.47
C LEU A 326 2.49 -20.38 17.26
N ALA A 327 1.98 -20.10 16.05
CA ALA A 327 0.59 -20.34 15.69
C ALA A 327 0.21 -21.83 15.87
N ALA A 328 1.07 -22.75 15.41
CA ALA A 328 0.86 -24.17 15.62
C ALA A 328 0.80 -24.56 17.11
N ARG A 329 1.71 -24.05 17.95
CA ARG A 329 1.68 -24.30 19.40
C ARG A 329 0.43 -23.70 20.07
N LEU A 330 -0.02 -22.52 19.64
CA LEU A 330 -1.27 -21.91 20.12
C LEU A 330 -2.49 -22.75 19.75
N ARG A 331 -2.54 -23.27 18.51
CA ARG A 331 -3.61 -24.14 18.05
C ARG A 331 -3.67 -25.45 18.82
N GLU A 332 -2.54 -26.11 19.02
CA GLU A 332 -2.49 -27.41 19.68
C GLU A 332 -2.66 -27.31 21.21
N GLY A 333 -2.24 -26.20 21.82
CA GLY A 333 -2.37 -25.96 23.25
C GLY A 333 -3.60 -25.11 23.59
N LEU A 334 -3.42 -23.79 23.51
CA LEU A 334 -4.37 -22.79 24.01
C LEU A 334 -5.77 -22.94 23.40
N LEU A 335 -5.89 -23.10 22.08
CA LEU A 335 -7.20 -23.20 21.41
C LEU A 335 -7.93 -24.53 21.65
N LYS A 336 -7.21 -25.56 22.12
CA LYS A 336 -7.81 -26.83 22.55
C LYS A 336 -8.14 -26.84 24.05
N GLY A 337 -8.01 -25.70 24.74
CA GLY A 337 -8.21 -25.59 26.18
C GLY A 337 -7.15 -26.33 26.99
N GLN A 338 -5.97 -26.56 26.42
CA GLN A 338 -4.86 -27.23 27.07
C GLN A 338 -3.85 -26.21 27.62
N GLY A 339 -3.76 -26.14 28.95
CA GLY A 339 -2.78 -25.32 29.67
C GLY A 339 -3.21 -23.87 29.91
N ASP A 340 -2.62 -23.26 30.94
CA ASP A 340 -2.99 -21.91 31.41
C ASP A 340 -2.21 -20.78 30.71
N ALA A 341 -1.06 -21.10 30.12
CA ALA A 341 -0.22 -20.15 29.40
C ALA A 341 0.72 -20.86 28.42
N LEU A 342 0.97 -20.24 27.27
CA LEU A 342 2.07 -20.59 26.37
C LEU A 342 3.23 -19.63 26.59
N GLU A 343 4.41 -20.16 26.89
CA GLU A 343 5.65 -19.39 26.95
C GLU A 343 6.57 -19.77 25.77
N ALA A 344 7.16 -18.75 25.14
CA ALA A 344 8.11 -18.95 24.04
C ALA A 344 9.18 -17.84 24.03
N LEU A 345 10.29 -18.12 23.34
CA LEU A 345 11.27 -17.10 22.99
C LEU A 345 11.11 -16.76 21.50
N LEU A 346 10.88 -15.48 21.23
CA LEU A 346 10.86 -14.92 19.88
C LEU A 346 12.02 -13.96 19.71
N TRP A 347 12.54 -13.82 18.49
CA TRP A 347 13.39 -12.69 18.16
C TRP A 347 12.55 -11.58 17.56
N VAL A 348 12.37 -10.49 18.32
CA VAL A 348 11.53 -9.34 17.96
C VAL A 348 12.42 -8.08 17.91
N PRO A 349 13.04 -7.79 16.77
CA PRO A 349 14.02 -6.71 16.64
C PRO A 349 13.57 -5.32 17.11
N PRO A 350 12.28 -4.91 16.95
CA PRO A 350 11.80 -3.65 17.52
C PRO A 350 11.90 -3.54 19.04
N ALA A 351 11.85 -4.67 19.76
CA ALA A 351 11.93 -4.70 21.22
C ALA A 351 13.39 -4.76 21.68
N ASP A 352 14.13 -5.75 21.17
CA ASP A 352 15.57 -5.88 21.36
C ASP A 352 16.15 -6.71 20.21
N ALA A 353 16.99 -6.10 19.37
CA ALA A 353 17.63 -6.81 18.28
C ALA A 353 18.81 -7.69 18.75
N SER A 354 19.33 -7.45 19.96
CA SER A 354 20.52 -8.11 20.51
C SER A 354 20.22 -9.31 21.40
N ALA A 355 18.95 -9.52 21.77
CA ALA A 355 18.54 -10.63 22.63
C ALA A 355 17.14 -11.19 22.24
N PRO A 356 16.85 -12.46 22.57
CA PRO A 356 15.50 -13.00 22.47
C PRO A 356 14.54 -12.28 23.43
N THR A 357 13.30 -12.15 23.02
CA THR A 357 12.21 -11.64 23.86
C THR A 357 11.35 -12.81 24.33
N LYS A 358 11.17 -12.92 25.65
CA LYS A 358 10.18 -13.84 26.23
C LYS A 358 8.78 -13.34 25.90
N VAL A 359 7.97 -14.22 25.34
CA VAL A 359 6.55 -13.99 25.08
C VAL A 359 5.74 -14.94 25.94
N VAL A 360 4.73 -14.41 26.60
CA VAL A 360 3.76 -15.20 27.36
C VAL A 360 2.37 -14.92 26.84
N ILE A 361 1.66 -15.97 26.43
CA ILE A 361 0.31 -15.87 25.87
C ILE A 361 -0.64 -16.62 26.80
N ARG A 362 -1.62 -15.90 27.35
CA ARG A 362 -2.61 -16.46 28.28
C ARG A 362 -4.02 -16.37 27.67
N PRO A 363 -4.87 -17.39 27.84
CA PRO A 363 -6.28 -17.29 27.46
C PRO A 363 -6.96 -16.12 28.18
N ARG A 364 -7.95 -15.52 27.51
CA ARG A 364 -8.90 -14.57 28.09
C ARG A 364 -10.29 -15.19 28.04
N GLU A 365 -10.52 -16.14 28.95
CA GLU A 365 -11.74 -16.97 28.94
C GLU A 365 -13.02 -16.14 28.94
N GLU A 366 -13.02 -14.98 29.61
CA GLU A 366 -14.15 -14.07 29.68
C GLU A 366 -14.51 -13.42 28.33
N ALA A 367 -13.56 -13.38 27.39
CA ALA A 367 -13.72 -12.80 26.05
C ALA A 367 -13.91 -13.85 24.95
N GLY A 368 -13.84 -15.15 25.30
CA GLY A 368 -14.10 -16.27 24.40
C GLY A 368 -12.89 -17.18 24.16
N ALA A 369 -13.15 -18.38 23.61
CA ALA A 369 -12.16 -19.47 23.50
C ALA A 369 -10.95 -19.19 22.59
N ARG A 370 -10.99 -18.12 21.79
CA ARG A 370 -9.87 -17.69 20.92
C ARG A 370 -9.27 -16.34 21.32
N ALA A 371 -9.78 -15.75 22.40
CA ALA A 371 -9.23 -14.52 22.94
C ALA A 371 -8.05 -14.86 23.85
N ALA A 372 -6.96 -14.09 23.71
CA ALA A 372 -5.78 -14.22 24.52
C ALA A 372 -5.17 -12.85 24.84
N MET A 373 -4.35 -12.82 25.89
CA MET A 373 -3.46 -11.73 26.23
C MET A 373 -2.05 -12.16 25.90
N MET A 374 -1.34 -11.40 25.08
CA MET A 374 0.07 -11.61 24.75
C MET A 374 0.92 -10.55 25.44
N GLU A 375 1.88 -11.00 26.23
CA GLU A 375 2.89 -10.17 26.89
C GLU A 375 4.21 -10.30 26.13
N LEU A 376 4.73 -9.16 25.67
CA LEU A 376 6.00 -9.04 24.95
C LEU A 376 6.84 -7.96 25.65
N GLY A 377 7.76 -8.39 26.53
CA GLY A 377 8.50 -7.47 27.38
C GLY A 377 7.56 -6.61 28.25
N PRO A 378 7.65 -5.26 28.21
CA PRO A 378 6.73 -4.38 28.95
C PRO A 378 5.38 -4.17 28.25
N MET A 379 5.20 -4.66 27.01
CA MET A 379 3.97 -4.49 26.25
C MET A 379 2.99 -5.62 26.53
N SER A 380 1.72 -5.27 26.68
CA SER A 380 0.60 -6.21 26.81
C SER A 380 -0.40 -5.91 25.71
N VAL A 381 -0.70 -6.89 24.87
CA VAL A 381 -1.60 -6.76 23.72
C VAL A 381 -2.69 -7.80 23.80
N LYS A 382 -3.92 -7.41 23.50
CA LYS A 382 -5.02 -8.37 23.38
C LYS A 382 -5.03 -8.90 21.96
N VAL A 383 -5.18 -10.20 21.81
CA VAL A 383 -5.24 -10.87 20.51
C VAL A 383 -6.45 -11.79 20.46
N GLU A 384 -7.13 -11.79 19.32
CA GLU A 384 -8.13 -12.78 18.94
C GLU A 384 -7.52 -13.63 17.82
N LEU A 385 -7.47 -14.95 18.04
CA LEU A 385 -6.87 -15.90 17.13
C LEU A 385 -7.92 -16.54 16.22
N ASP A 386 -7.51 -16.96 15.03
CA ASP A 386 -8.31 -17.84 14.19
C ASP A 386 -8.18 -19.31 14.60
N ALA A 387 -8.82 -20.22 13.86
CA ALA A 387 -8.77 -21.66 14.14
C ALA A 387 -7.38 -22.28 13.93
N HIS A 388 -6.47 -21.60 13.25
CA HIS A 388 -5.11 -22.05 12.97
C HIS A 388 -4.07 -21.45 13.94
N GLY A 389 -4.51 -20.60 14.86
CA GLY A 389 -3.64 -19.93 15.83
C GLY A 389 -2.99 -18.64 15.33
N PHE A 390 -3.41 -18.12 14.16
CA PHE A 390 -2.93 -16.83 13.66
C PHE A 390 -3.80 -15.67 14.17
N PRO A 391 -3.22 -14.48 14.39
CA PRO A 391 -3.99 -13.31 14.78
C PRO A 391 -5.03 -12.91 13.73
N GLN A 392 -6.29 -12.82 14.14
CA GLN A 392 -7.39 -12.24 13.36
C GLN A 392 -7.60 -10.77 13.74
N ARG A 393 -7.43 -10.44 15.02
CA ARG A 393 -7.57 -9.08 15.55
C ARG A 393 -6.60 -8.87 16.71
N THR A 394 -5.92 -7.73 16.74
CA THR A 394 -4.96 -7.36 17.79
C THR A 394 -5.23 -5.92 18.26
N GLU A 395 -5.34 -5.72 19.56
CA GLU A 395 -5.43 -4.39 20.18
C GLU A 395 -4.09 -4.02 20.82
N ILE A 396 -3.43 -3.01 20.26
CA ILE A 396 -2.09 -2.55 20.64
C ILE A 396 -2.22 -1.20 21.37
N PRO A 397 -1.88 -1.11 22.66
CA PRO A 397 -1.84 0.16 23.38
C PRO A 397 -0.82 1.14 22.75
N SER A 398 -1.23 2.38 22.53
CA SER A 398 -0.38 3.45 21.97
C SER A 398 -0.68 4.79 22.66
N GLY A 399 0.04 5.06 23.75
CA GLY A 399 -0.23 6.23 24.60
C GLY A 399 -1.62 6.15 25.23
N SER A 400 -2.45 7.18 25.03
CA SER A 400 -3.85 7.21 25.48
C SER A 400 -4.82 6.54 24.51
N ALA A 401 -4.35 6.03 23.38
CA ALA A 401 -5.18 5.45 22.33
C ALA A 401 -4.82 3.97 22.10
N THR A 402 -5.66 3.28 21.33
CA THR A 402 -5.46 1.88 20.94
C THR A 402 -5.40 1.79 19.43
N VAL A 403 -4.34 1.20 18.92
CA VAL A 403 -4.26 0.79 17.52
C VAL A 403 -4.88 -0.59 17.40
N VAL A 404 -5.89 -0.73 16.54
CA VAL A 404 -6.52 -2.01 16.22
C VAL A 404 -5.95 -2.50 14.91
N GLN A 405 -5.39 -3.69 14.90
CA GLN A 405 -5.00 -4.42 13.70
C GLN A 405 -6.00 -5.54 13.46
N GLU A 406 -6.61 -5.61 12.28
CA GLU A 406 -7.69 -6.55 11.98
C GLU A 406 -7.56 -7.12 10.58
N ARG A 407 -7.86 -8.41 10.41
CA ARG A 407 -7.81 -9.10 9.11
C ARG A 407 -8.96 -8.66 8.20
N LEU A 408 -8.63 -8.14 7.03
CA LEU A 408 -9.56 -7.79 5.96
C LEU A 408 -9.89 -8.96 5.04
N SER A 409 -8.88 -9.75 4.71
CA SER A 409 -9.02 -10.87 3.78
C SER A 409 -7.97 -11.94 4.07
N GLN A 410 -8.25 -13.15 3.60
CA GLN A 410 -7.38 -14.30 3.65
C GLN A 410 -7.55 -15.12 2.38
N THR A 411 -6.45 -15.68 1.88
CA THR A 411 -6.44 -16.69 0.83
C THR A 411 -5.70 -17.92 1.34
N GLY A 412 -6.26 -19.11 1.12
CA GLY A 412 -5.67 -20.37 1.55
C GLY A 412 -5.77 -20.64 3.06
N GLU A 413 -5.10 -21.69 3.50
CA GLU A 413 -5.02 -22.12 4.90
C GLU A 413 -3.55 -22.27 5.32
N PRO A 414 -3.15 -21.78 6.50
CA PRO A 414 -1.76 -21.69 6.91
C PRO A 414 -1.17 -23.00 7.49
#